data_AF-A0AAV0BBN1-F1
#
_entry.id   AF-A0AAV0BBN1-F1
#
_cell.length_a   1.000
_cell.length_b   1.000
_cell.length_c   1.000
_cell.angle_alpha   90.00
_cell.angle_beta   90.00
_cell.angle_gamma   90.00
#
_symmetry.space_group_name_H-M   'P 1'
#
loop_
_entity.id
_entity.type
_entity.pdbx_description
1 polymer ?
#
loop_
_entity_poly.entity_id
_entity_poly.type
_entity_poly.pdbx_seq_one_letter_code
_entity_poly.pdbx_strand_id
1 'polypeptide(L)'
;MLAQSRVTRAKKMMTPFVLRRKKPQALKDPPNRIEKIVHCEMEDQEGKIYKEIFCKSKRYIVAMEVVWIDLTMDDNDNEVSEKPSCLLGPLKLQEKNPLKEQKRRSRDQQGANHPMLFRKLYNDRLIGKMSKESLKELKFYKQDAGLIIEDIDVMKDFEQHVFASCYKFTQMLSILYDVMKTLGYNYLILTGSTSVDEQQPLVDQFTKDFSLSHTKDYSSLFSNGYCDMPHSCKNFVGSCKCQKG
;
A
#
# COMPACT_ATOMS: atom_id res chain seq x y z
N MET A 1 -6.54 -13.29 42.93
CA MET A 1 -7.22 -14.61 42.80
C MET A 1 -8.54 -14.56 42.00
N LEU A 2 -9.38 -13.52 42.11
CA LEU A 2 -10.68 -13.45 41.42
C LEU A 2 -10.62 -13.45 39.87
N ALA A 3 -9.59 -12.86 39.26
CA ALA A 3 -9.48 -12.85 37.80
C ALA A 3 -9.22 -14.25 37.22
N GLN A 4 -8.38 -15.05 37.90
CA GLN A 4 -8.08 -16.42 37.50
C GLN A 4 -9.31 -17.33 37.63
N SER A 5 -10.13 -17.17 38.66
CA SER A 5 -11.37 -17.95 38.83
C SER A 5 -12.41 -17.64 37.74
N ARG A 6 -12.53 -16.37 37.32
CA ARG A 6 -13.39 -15.96 36.19
C ARG A 6 -12.92 -16.56 34.86
N VAL A 7 -11.61 -16.56 34.60
CA VAL A 7 -11.03 -17.19 33.39
C VAL A 7 -11.29 -18.69 33.36
N THR A 8 -11.15 -19.39 34.49
CA THR A 8 -11.40 -20.83 34.57
C THR A 8 -12.88 -21.18 34.40
N ARG A 9 -13.78 -20.39 35.00
CA ARG A 9 -15.24 -20.53 34.82
C ARG A 9 -15.65 -20.34 33.37
N ALA A 10 -15.15 -19.29 32.72
CA ALA A 10 -15.41 -19.04 31.30
C ALA A 10 -14.89 -20.17 30.40
N LYS A 11 -13.66 -20.67 30.64
CA LYS A 11 -13.11 -21.80 29.89
C LYS A 11 -14.00 -23.05 29.97
N LYS A 12 -14.51 -23.40 31.16
CA LYS A 12 -15.42 -24.55 31.35
C LYS A 12 -16.71 -24.42 30.53
N MET A 13 -17.28 -23.22 30.47
CA MET A 13 -18.50 -22.96 29.70
C MET A 13 -18.25 -23.02 28.18
N MET A 14 -17.06 -22.60 27.72
CA MET A 14 -16.74 -22.55 26.29
C MET A 14 -16.19 -23.86 25.70
N THR A 15 -15.55 -24.72 26.51
CA THR A 15 -14.96 -25.99 26.07
C THR A 15 -15.85 -26.91 25.23
N PRO A 16 -17.15 -27.12 25.52
CA PRO A 16 -17.98 -28.02 24.71
C PRO A 16 -18.28 -27.46 23.32
N PHE A 17 -18.13 -26.14 23.10
CA PHE A 17 -18.45 -25.49 21.83
C PHE A 17 -17.21 -25.18 20.98
N VAL A 18 -16.00 -25.24 21.56
CA VAL A 18 -14.75 -24.88 20.89
C VAL A 18 -13.71 -25.97 21.07
N LEU A 19 -13.43 -26.72 20.00
CA LEU A 19 -12.28 -27.64 19.96
C LEU A 19 -11.01 -26.86 19.64
N ARG A 20 -10.07 -26.78 20.59
CA ARG A 20 -8.76 -26.15 20.39
C ARG A 20 -7.64 -27.06 20.91
N ARG A 21 -6.78 -27.51 20.01
CA ARG A 21 -5.55 -28.28 20.32
C ARG A 21 -4.31 -27.47 19.94
N LYS A 22 -3.24 -27.55 20.75
CA LYS A 22 -1.95 -26.95 20.39
C LYS A 22 -1.22 -27.85 19.40
N LYS A 23 -0.44 -27.28 18.47
CA LYS A 23 0.41 -28.02 17.52
C LYS A 23 1.26 -29.15 18.16
N PRO A 24 1.91 -28.94 19.33
CA PRO A 24 2.62 -30.03 20.04
C PRO A 24 1.74 -31.12 20.66
N GLN A 25 0.44 -30.88 20.84
CA GLN A 25 -0.50 -31.92 21.32
C GLN A 25 -1.05 -32.77 20.18
N ALA A 26 -0.91 -32.29 18.93
CA ALA A 26 -1.44 -32.94 17.73
C ALA A 26 -0.35 -33.64 16.90
N LEU A 27 0.91 -33.22 17.04
CA LEU A 27 2.06 -33.73 16.29
C LEU A 27 3.13 -34.23 17.27
N LYS A 28 3.73 -35.39 16.99
CA LYS A 28 4.75 -36.02 17.86
C LYS A 28 6.01 -35.15 17.97
N ASP A 29 6.51 -34.63 16.84
CA ASP A 29 7.71 -33.79 16.79
C ASP A 29 7.46 -32.52 15.95
N PRO A 30 6.87 -31.46 16.52
CA PRO A 30 6.72 -30.20 15.82
C PRO A 30 8.08 -29.47 15.75
N PRO A 31 8.45 -28.85 14.62
CA PRO A 31 9.59 -27.94 14.59
C PRO A 31 9.34 -26.77 15.56
N ASN A 32 10.41 -26.32 16.20
CA ASN A 32 10.35 -25.19 17.13
C ASN A 32 9.86 -23.92 16.42
N ARG A 33 9.07 -23.11 17.13
CA ARG A 33 8.68 -21.79 16.65
C ARG A 33 9.93 -20.91 16.61
N ILE A 34 10.33 -20.50 15.41
CA ILE A 34 11.40 -19.53 15.18
C ILE A 34 10.72 -18.19 14.88
N GLU A 35 10.94 -17.19 15.73
CA GLU A 35 10.48 -15.82 15.53
C GLU A 35 11.71 -14.92 15.41
N LYS A 36 11.89 -14.30 14.25
CA LYS A 36 13.00 -13.40 13.96
C LYS A 36 12.42 -12.03 13.63
N ILE A 37 12.87 -11.01 14.36
CA ILE A 37 12.56 -9.62 14.04
C ILE A 37 13.66 -9.15 13.09
N VAL A 38 13.29 -8.87 11.84
CA VAL A 38 14.19 -8.31 10.84
C VAL A 38 13.96 -6.81 10.81
N HIS A 39 15.01 -6.04 11.07
CA HIS A 39 14.98 -4.59 10.91
C HIS A 39 15.40 -4.24 9.48
N CYS A 40 14.62 -3.37 8.84
CA CYS A 40 14.88 -2.90 7.49
C CYS A 40 15.17 -1.40 7.52
N GLU A 41 16.19 -0.98 6.79
CA GLU A 41 16.47 0.44 6.56
C GLU A 41 15.56 0.96 5.44
N MET A 42 15.14 2.21 5.54
CA MET A 42 14.33 2.84 4.48
C MET A 42 15.20 3.16 3.28
N GLU A 43 14.70 2.87 2.08
CA GLU A 43 15.35 3.28 0.83
C GLU A 43 15.27 4.81 0.65
N ASP A 44 16.16 5.41 -0.13
CA ASP A 44 16.21 6.88 -0.29
C ASP A 44 14.88 7.49 -0.76
N GLN A 45 14.14 6.78 -1.61
CA GLN A 45 12.83 7.21 -2.09
C GLN A 45 11.79 7.21 -0.96
N GLU A 46 11.74 6.12 -0.18
CA GLU A 46 10.88 5.97 0.99
C GLU A 46 11.23 6.98 2.08
N GLY A 47 12.53 7.15 2.36
CA GLY A 47 13.05 8.09 3.33
C GLY A 47 12.70 9.54 3.01
N LYS A 48 12.70 9.95 1.74
CA LYS A 48 12.23 11.29 1.34
C LYS A 48 10.74 11.47 1.63
N ILE A 49 9.91 10.49 1.27
CA ILE A 49 8.46 10.53 1.51
C ILE A 49 8.17 10.55 3.00
N TYR A 50 8.81 9.67 3.76
CA TYR A 50 8.68 9.60 5.21
C TYR A 50 9.11 10.90 5.87
N LYS A 51 10.28 11.46 5.52
CA LYS A 51 10.76 12.75 6.05
C LYS A 51 9.79 13.88 5.71
N GLU A 52 9.22 13.92 4.51
CA GLU A 52 8.23 14.93 4.13
C GLU A 52 6.96 14.85 4.99
N ILE A 53 6.42 13.64 5.18
CA ILE A 53 5.23 13.39 6.00
C ILE A 53 5.51 13.70 7.46
N PHE A 54 6.65 13.23 7.95
CA PHE A 54 7.12 13.46 9.31
C PHE A 54 7.37 14.95 9.59
N CYS A 55 7.91 15.70 8.63
CA CYS A 55 8.02 17.15 8.74
C CYS A 55 6.65 17.83 8.75
N LYS A 56 5.68 17.37 7.94
CA LYS A 56 4.31 17.89 7.98
C LYS A 56 3.60 17.60 9.30
N SER A 57 3.85 16.43 9.92
CA SER A 57 3.31 16.09 11.24
C SER A 57 4.05 16.81 12.37
N LYS A 58 5.39 16.95 12.31
CA LYS A 58 6.21 17.71 13.26
C LYS A 58 6.01 19.22 13.18
N ARG A 59 5.71 19.81 12.02
CA ARG A 59 5.34 21.23 11.93
C ARG A 59 4.18 21.58 12.87
N TYR A 60 3.36 20.61 13.28
CA TYR A 60 2.34 20.80 14.31
C TYR A 60 2.88 20.75 15.75
N ILE A 61 3.85 19.88 16.03
CA ILE A 61 4.44 19.69 17.37
C ILE A 61 5.50 20.77 17.64
N VAL A 62 6.35 21.06 16.66
CA VAL A 62 7.37 22.11 16.71
C VAL A 62 6.74 23.50 16.62
N ALA A 63 5.62 23.70 15.89
CA ALA A 63 4.86 24.94 16.06
C ALA A 63 4.37 25.13 17.49
N MET A 64 4.17 24.04 18.25
CA MET A 64 3.86 24.13 19.67
C MET A 64 5.13 24.49 20.46
N GLU A 65 6.24 23.77 20.31
CA GLU A 65 7.49 24.05 21.03
C GLU A 65 8.12 25.43 20.72
N VAL A 66 8.13 25.87 19.46
CA VAL A 66 8.66 27.19 19.05
C VAL A 66 7.78 28.32 19.60
N VAL A 67 6.45 28.15 19.65
CA VAL A 67 5.55 29.11 20.29
C VAL A 67 5.78 29.18 21.81
N TRP A 68 6.14 28.07 22.46
CA TRP A 68 6.53 28.08 23.88
C TRP A 68 7.88 28.76 24.11
N ILE A 69 8.86 28.57 23.22
CA ILE A 69 10.17 29.23 23.29
C ILE A 69 10.03 30.75 23.07
N ASP A 70 9.24 31.20 22.10
CA ASP A 70 8.98 32.64 21.86
C ASP A 70 8.20 33.32 23.00
N LEU A 71 7.48 32.55 23.84
CA LEU A 71 6.80 33.05 25.05
C LEU A 71 7.69 33.00 26.32
N THR A 72 8.89 32.43 26.23
CA THR A 72 9.77 32.18 27.40
C THR A 72 11.18 32.76 27.25
N MET A 73 11.48 33.48 26.18
CA MET A 73 12.74 34.22 26.02
C MET A 73 12.55 35.66 26.55
N ASP A 74 13.23 35.98 27.65
CA ASP A 74 13.60 37.35 28.03
C ASP A 74 14.66 37.86 27.05
N ASP A 75 14.66 39.18 26.80
CA ASP A 75 15.47 39.91 25.80
C ASP A 75 17.00 39.87 26.05
N ASN A 76 17.64 38.71 26.10
CA ASN A 76 19.09 38.67 26.07
C ASN A 76 19.68 37.43 25.37
N ASP A 77 20.40 37.76 24.31
CA ASP A 77 21.53 37.07 23.68
C ASP A 77 21.28 36.53 22.26
N ASN A 78 21.98 37.20 21.34
CA ASN A 78 22.10 36.92 19.92
C ASN A 78 22.89 35.63 19.67
N GLU A 79 22.20 34.53 19.39
CA GLU A 79 22.76 33.44 18.56
C GLU A 79 21.74 32.98 17.52
N VAL A 80 22.06 33.23 16.25
CA VAL A 80 21.26 32.82 15.10
C VAL A 80 21.47 31.32 14.87
N SER A 81 20.63 30.50 15.49
CA SER A 81 20.50 29.08 15.13
C SER A 81 19.74 28.98 13.80
N GLU A 82 20.40 28.48 12.75
CA GLU A 82 19.80 28.32 11.41
C GLU A 82 18.55 27.43 11.46
N LYS A 83 17.39 28.07 11.33
CA LYS A 83 16.08 27.39 11.36
C LYS A 83 15.97 26.46 10.13
N PRO A 84 15.58 25.18 10.28
CA PRO A 84 15.39 24.28 9.15
C PRO A 84 14.36 24.85 8.16
N SER A 85 14.65 24.75 6.86
CA SER A 85 13.87 25.34 5.75
C SER A 85 12.37 24.96 5.75
N CYS A 86 12.00 23.91 6.48
CA CYS A 86 10.63 23.51 6.71
C CYS A 86 9.87 24.37 7.74
N LEU A 87 10.36 25.54 8.16
CA LEU A 87 9.68 26.47 9.08
C LEU A 87 9.18 27.76 8.43
N LEU A 88 9.38 27.95 7.12
CA LEU A 88 8.88 29.13 6.40
C LEU A 88 7.35 29.02 6.20
N GLY A 89 6.58 29.80 6.95
CA GLY A 89 5.13 29.99 6.79
C GLY A 89 4.38 30.24 8.12
N PRO A 90 3.24 30.97 8.12
CA PRO A 90 2.50 31.33 9.34
C PRO A 90 1.96 30.08 10.06
N LEU A 91 2.39 29.89 11.31
CA LEU A 91 2.01 28.77 12.16
C LEU A 91 0.66 29.06 12.83
N LYS A 92 -0.42 28.40 12.38
CA LYS A 92 -1.71 28.45 13.07
C LYS A 92 -1.72 27.40 14.19
N LEU A 93 -1.80 27.84 15.45
CA LEU A 93 -2.08 27.00 16.60
C LEU A 93 -3.45 26.32 16.38
N GLN A 94 -3.49 25.01 16.21
CA GLN A 94 -4.75 24.26 16.16
C GLN A 94 -4.85 23.35 17.39
N GLU A 95 -6.00 23.34 18.05
CA GLU A 95 -6.28 22.47 19.19
C GLU A 95 -6.02 20.99 18.88
N LYS A 96 -5.51 20.26 19.89
CA LYS A 96 -5.23 18.82 19.86
C LYS A 96 -6.53 18.06 19.61
N ASN A 97 -6.79 17.74 18.35
CA ASN A 97 -7.94 16.95 17.93
C ASN A 97 -7.55 15.46 17.83
N PRO A 98 -8.13 14.55 18.63
CA PRO A 98 -7.72 13.14 18.66
C PRO A 98 -7.93 12.43 17.31
N LEU A 99 -8.96 12.81 16.55
CA LEU A 99 -9.21 12.31 15.19
C LEU A 99 -8.13 12.75 14.19
N LYS A 100 -7.65 14.00 14.30
CA LYS A 100 -6.56 14.49 13.44
C LYS A 100 -5.25 13.79 13.78
N GLU A 101 -5.02 13.51 15.06
CA GLU A 101 -3.82 12.82 15.55
C GLU A 101 -3.78 11.34 15.14
N GLN A 102 -4.92 10.63 15.23
CA GLN A 102 -5.02 9.26 14.73
C GLN A 102 -4.75 9.18 13.22
N LYS A 103 -5.29 10.12 12.43
CA LYS A 103 -5.03 10.21 10.99
C LYS A 103 -3.56 10.52 10.67
N ARG A 104 -2.83 11.21 11.53
CA ARG A 104 -1.38 11.47 11.37
C ARG A 104 -0.58 10.21 11.59
N ARG A 105 -0.76 9.53 12.73
CA ARG A 105 -0.06 8.27 13.02
C ARG A 105 -0.30 7.22 11.94
N SER A 106 -1.53 7.13 11.42
CA SER A 106 -1.84 6.23 10.31
C SER A 106 -1.08 6.59 9.04
N ARG A 107 -0.92 7.89 8.71
CA ARG A 107 -0.10 8.33 7.58
C ARG A 107 1.39 8.11 7.78
N ASP A 108 1.90 8.32 8.99
CA ASP A 108 3.32 8.05 9.32
C ASP A 108 3.65 6.56 9.15
N GLN A 109 2.75 5.67 9.60
CA GLN A 109 2.87 4.22 9.39
C GLN A 109 2.84 3.85 7.90
N GLN A 110 1.94 4.46 7.13
CA GLN A 110 1.91 4.25 5.67
C GLN A 110 3.21 4.72 4.99
N GLY A 111 3.84 5.77 5.54
CA GLY A 111 5.11 6.34 5.06
C GLY A 111 6.27 5.36 5.15
N ALA A 112 6.27 4.56 6.21
CA ALA A 112 7.29 3.53 6.44
C ALA A 112 7.01 2.20 5.72
N ASN A 113 5.79 1.99 5.22
CA ASN A 113 5.40 0.72 4.60
C ASN A 113 5.69 0.68 3.10
N HIS A 114 5.20 1.66 2.33
CA HIS A 114 5.38 1.66 0.87
C HIS A 114 5.08 3.02 0.20
N PRO A 115 5.88 3.45 -0.80
CA PRO A 115 5.67 4.71 -1.54
C PRO A 115 4.32 4.84 -2.24
N MET A 116 3.78 3.76 -2.83
CA MET A 116 2.47 3.78 -3.54
C MET A 116 1.26 3.96 -2.62
N LEU A 117 1.43 4.01 -1.29
CA LEU A 117 0.33 4.35 -0.39
C LEU A 117 0.00 5.86 -0.40
N PHE A 118 0.81 6.65 -1.10
CA PHE A 118 0.62 8.07 -1.33
C PHE A 118 0.27 8.31 -2.78
N ARG A 119 -0.47 9.39 -3.04
CA ARG A 119 -0.80 9.83 -4.39
C ARG A 119 0.31 10.74 -4.94
N LYS A 120 1.27 10.18 -5.65
CA LYS A 120 2.45 10.90 -6.20
C LYS A 120 2.80 10.51 -7.63
N LEU A 121 2.55 9.25 -8.01
CA LEU A 121 2.92 8.66 -9.30
C LEU A 121 1.81 8.87 -10.33
N TYR A 122 0.55 8.70 -9.93
CA TYR A 122 -0.61 8.87 -10.80
C TYR A 122 -1.09 10.32 -10.76
N ASN A 123 -0.49 11.13 -11.63
CA ASN A 123 -0.90 12.52 -11.82
C ASN A 123 -2.31 12.61 -12.44
N ASP A 124 -2.97 13.75 -12.26
CA ASP A 124 -4.34 14.01 -12.77
C ASP A 124 -4.44 13.82 -14.29
N ARG A 125 -3.34 14.05 -15.01
CA ARG A 125 -3.24 13.76 -16.44
C ARG A 125 -3.36 12.27 -16.74
N LEU A 126 -2.73 11.40 -15.95
CA LEU A 126 -2.84 9.94 -16.09
C LEU A 126 -4.24 9.49 -15.70
N ILE A 127 -4.82 10.06 -14.63
CA ILE A 127 -6.20 9.80 -14.21
C ILE A 127 -7.20 10.14 -15.32
N GLY A 128 -7.03 11.29 -15.97
CA GLY A 128 -7.86 11.67 -17.12
C GLY A 128 -7.69 10.79 -18.35
N LYS A 129 -6.54 10.12 -18.53
CA LYS A 129 -6.39 9.08 -19.55
C LYS A 129 -7.06 7.79 -19.11
N MET A 130 -6.87 7.37 -17.86
CA MET A 130 -7.51 6.18 -17.29
C MET A 130 -9.02 6.27 -17.39
N SER A 131 -9.65 7.39 -17.01
CA SER A 131 -11.10 7.53 -17.07
C SER A 131 -11.67 7.40 -18.49
N LYS A 132 -11.02 8.02 -19.49
CA LYS A 132 -11.40 7.90 -20.91
C LYS A 132 -11.30 6.47 -21.41
N GLU A 133 -10.26 5.75 -20.99
CA GLU A 133 -10.05 4.36 -21.37
C GLU A 133 -11.03 3.42 -20.65
N SER A 134 -11.37 3.70 -19.39
CA SER A 134 -12.35 2.96 -18.62
C SER A 134 -13.75 2.99 -19.24
N LEU A 135 -14.12 4.05 -19.96
CA LEU A 135 -15.41 4.12 -20.66
C LEU A 135 -15.60 3.03 -21.73
N LYS A 136 -14.50 2.42 -22.21
CA LYS A 136 -14.56 1.30 -23.16
C LYS A 136 -15.05 0.01 -22.49
N GLU A 137 -15.07 -0.07 -21.16
CA GLU A 137 -15.63 -1.20 -20.43
C GLU A 137 -17.16 -1.21 -20.47
N LEU A 138 -17.73 -2.42 -20.56
CA LEU A 138 -19.19 -2.62 -20.49
C LEU A 138 -19.82 -2.10 -19.19
N LYS A 139 -19.04 -2.07 -18.09
CA LYS A 139 -19.49 -1.58 -16.78
C LYS A 139 -19.70 -0.06 -16.75
N PHE A 140 -18.95 0.68 -17.56
CA PHE A 140 -18.88 2.14 -17.52
C PHE A 140 -19.44 2.81 -18.78
N TYR A 141 -19.94 2.03 -19.74
CA TYR A 141 -20.46 2.51 -21.02
C TYR A 141 -21.52 3.63 -20.91
N LYS A 142 -22.28 3.70 -19.82
CA LYS A 142 -23.31 4.72 -19.59
C LYS A 142 -22.88 5.85 -18.65
N GLN A 143 -21.68 5.79 -18.08
CA GLN A 143 -21.21 6.78 -17.13
C GLN A 143 -20.40 7.86 -17.85
N ASP A 144 -20.40 9.07 -17.26
CA ASP A 144 -19.55 10.15 -17.74
C ASP A 144 -18.13 10.00 -17.22
N ALA A 145 -17.15 10.40 -18.03
CA ALA A 145 -15.74 10.40 -17.63
C ALA A 145 -15.48 11.20 -16.34
N GLY A 146 -16.30 12.23 -16.06
CA GLY A 146 -16.17 13.07 -14.87
C GLY A 146 -16.36 12.28 -13.56
N LEU A 147 -17.38 11.42 -13.50
CA LEU A 147 -17.68 10.59 -12.32
C LEU A 147 -16.55 9.60 -12.03
N ILE A 148 -16.00 9.01 -13.10
CA ILE A 148 -14.88 8.07 -12.99
C ILE A 148 -13.61 8.78 -12.50
N ILE A 149 -13.38 10.04 -12.91
CA ILE A 149 -12.25 10.83 -12.41
C ILE A 149 -12.43 11.06 -10.91
N GLU A 150 -13.61 11.49 -10.46
CA GLU A 150 -13.88 11.72 -9.04
C GLU A 150 -13.65 10.46 -8.20
N ASP A 151 -14.10 9.31 -8.68
CA ASP A 151 -13.89 8.02 -8.01
C ASP A 151 -12.39 7.65 -7.94
N ILE A 152 -11.65 7.82 -9.05
CA ILE A 152 -10.23 7.50 -9.11
C ILE A 152 -9.39 8.49 -8.30
N ASP A 153 -9.79 9.76 -8.23
CA ASP A 153 -9.09 10.84 -7.51
C ASP A 153 -8.93 10.53 -6.02
N VAL A 154 -9.96 9.93 -5.42
CA VAL A 154 -9.99 9.60 -3.99
C VAL A 154 -9.07 8.42 -3.65
N MET A 155 -8.77 7.57 -4.63
CA MET A 155 -7.96 6.36 -4.46
C MET A 155 -6.45 6.67 -4.27
N LYS A 156 -5.76 5.76 -3.57
CA LYS A 156 -4.28 5.79 -3.45
C LYS A 156 -3.60 5.29 -4.73
N ASP A 157 -2.33 5.65 -4.95
CA ASP A 157 -1.58 5.17 -6.13
C ASP A 157 -1.60 3.65 -6.28
N PHE A 158 -1.53 2.89 -5.17
CA PHE A 158 -1.64 1.43 -5.20
C PHE A 158 -3.00 0.97 -5.75
N GLU A 159 -4.09 1.56 -5.27
CA GLU A 159 -5.45 1.22 -5.72
C GLU A 159 -5.65 1.64 -7.18
N GLN A 160 -5.11 2.78 -7.58
CA GLN A 160 -5.09 3.25 -8.96
C GLN A 160 -4.27 2.32 -9.87
N HIS A 161 -3.15 1.79 -9.37
CA HIS A 161 -2.35 0.79 -10.08
C HIS A 161 -3.10 -0.53 -10.27
N VAL A 162 -3.73 -1.03 -9.21
CA VAL A 162 -4.57 -2.23 -9.26
C VAL A 162 -5.74 -2.01 -10.22
N PHE A 163 -6.42 -0.86 -10.15
CA PHE A 163 -7.46 -0.47 -11.08
C PHE A 163 -6.97 -0.57 -12.53
N ALA A 164 -5.87 0.10 -12.88
CA ALA A 164 -5.31 0.04 -14.23
C ALA A 164 -4.89 -1.37 -14.66
N SER A 165 -4.43 -2.23 -13.74
CA SER A 165 -4.07 -3.62 -14.03
C SER A 165 -5.28 -4.54 -14.29
N CYS A 166 -6.43 -4.23 -13.69
CA CYS A 166 -7.66 -4.99 -13.85
C CYS A 166 -8.33 -4.78 -15.21
N TYR A 167 -8.17 -3.60 -15.82
CA TYR A 167 -8.80 -3.24 -17.09
C TYR A 167 -7.80 -3.36 -18.25
N LYS A 168 -7.88 -4.47 -18.99
CA LYS A 168 -6.86 -4.93 -19.95
C LYS A 168 -6.93 -4.25 -21.32
N PHE A 169 -7.02 -2.92 -21.37
CA PHE A 169 -6.86 -2.18 -22.62
C PHE A 169 -5.40 -1.85 -22.88
N THR A 170 -4.97 -1.89 -24.14
CA THR A 170 -3.59 -1.59 -24.55
C THR A 170 -3.13 -0.19 -24.13
N GLN A 171 -4.03 0.78 -24.03
CA GLN A 171 -3.72 2.12 -23.53
C GLN A 171 -3.65 2.20 -22.00
N MET A 172 -4.32 1.30 -21.27
CA MET A 172 -4.11 1.17 -19.82
C MET A 172 -2.74 0.58 -19.52
N LEU A 173 -2.30 -0.39 -20.33
CA LEU A 173 -0.95 -0.96 -20.25
C LEU A 173 0.16 0.08 -20.49
N SER A 174 -0.06 1.08 -21.35
CA SER A 174 0.91 2.16 -21.54
C SER A 174 1.00 3.11 -20.34
N ILE A 175 -0.10 3.32 -19.61
CA ILE A 175 -0.09 4.08 -18.34
C ILE A 175 0.69 3.31 -17.27
N LEU A 176 0.48 1.99 -17.18
CA LEU A 176 1.24 1.14 -16.27
C LEU A 176 2.73 1.13 -16.62
N TYR A 177 3.07 1.08 -17.90
CA TYR A 177 4.44 1.19 -18.40
C TYR A 177 5.13 2.46 -17.89
N ASP A 178 4.49 3.62 -18.04
CA ASP A 178 5.05 4.90 -17.61
C ASP A 178 5.32 4.89 -16.10
N VAL A 179 4.40 4.35 -15.30
CA VAL A 179 4.55 4.28 -13.83
C VAL A 179 5.64 3.28 -13.42
N MET A 180 5.67 2.08 -14.01
CA MET A 180 6.69 1.07 -13.70
C MET A 180 8.10 1.56 -14.06
N LYS A 181 8.23 2.34 -15.14
CA LYS A 181 9.48 2.99 -15.52
C LYS A 181 9.97 3.99 -14.47
N THR A 182 9.06 4.80 -13.89
CA THR A 182 9.44 5.75 -12.83
C THR A 182 9.91 5.08 -11.54
N LEU A 183 9.44 3.86 -11.27
CA LEU A 183 9.81 3.09 -10.10
C LEU A 183 11.07 2.24 -10.30
N GLY A 184 11.64 2.21 -11.51
CA GLY A 184 12.86 1.46 -11.81
C GLY A 184 12.68 -0.06 -11.81
N TYR A 185 11.45 -0.55 -11.98
CA TYR A 185 11.22 -1.99 -12.11
C TYR A 185 11.54 -2.46 -13.52
N ASN A 186 12.22 -3.60 -13.61
CA ASN A 186 12.33 -4.34 -14.87
C ASN A 186 10.99 -5.03 -15.13
N TYR A 187 10.48 -4.91 -16.36
CA TYR A 187 9.23 -5.54 -16.76
C TYR A 187 9.29 -5.98 -18.21
N LEU A 188 8.44 -6.93 -18.55
CA LEU A 188 8.21 -7.43 -19.89
C LEU A 188 6.72 -7.27 -20.18
N ILE A 189 6.38 -6.79 -21.37
CA ILE A 189 4.99 -6.61 -21.80
C ILE A 189 4.76 -7.46 -23.04
N LEU A 190 3.67 -8.22 -23.01
CA LEU A 190 3.17 -8.98 -24.14
C LEU A 190 1.83 -8.35 -24.55
N THR A 191 1.72 -7.89 -25.79
CA THR A 191 0.47 -7.39 -26.37
C THR A 191 0.01 -8.30 -27.49
N GLY A 192 -1.29 -8.27 -27.80
CA GLY A 192 -1.88 -9.07 -28.89
C GLY A 192 -1.38 -8.72 -30.29
N SER A 193 -0.58 -7.66 -30.44
CA SER A 193 0.06 -7.27 -31.70
C SER A 193 1.50 -7.78 -31.84
N THR A 194 2.10 -8.36 -30.79
CA THR A 194 3.45 -8.93 -30.86
C THR A 194 3.46 -10.22 -31.69
N SER A 195 4.41 -10.37 -32.61
CA SER A 195 4.54 -11.59 -33.41
C SER A 195 4.89 -12.78 -32.52
N VAL A 196 4.41 -13.97 -32.87
CA VAL A 196 4.71 -15.22 -32.15
C VAL A 196 6.22 -15.43 -31.99
N ASP A 197 7.01 -15.01 -33.00
CA ASP A 197 8.47 -15.10 -32.99
C ASP A 197 9.12 -14.24 -31.90
N GLU A 198 8.50 -13.12 -31.54
CA GLU A 198 8.97 -12.21 -30.49
C GLU A 198 8.42 -12.57 -29.11
N GLN A 199 7.31 -13.32 -29.04
CA GLN A 199 6.69 -13.72 -27.77
C GLN A 199 7.53 -14.75 -27.02
N GLN A 200 8.01 -15.78 -27.72
CA GLN A 200 8.79 -16.88 -27.12
C GLN A 200 10.07 -16.40 -26.41
N PRO A 201 10.93 -15.54 -27.00
CA PRO A 201 12.12 -15.06 -26.31
C PRO A 201 11.80 -14.22 -25.07
N LEU A 202 10.70 -13.45 -25.07
CA LEU A 202 10.26 -12.69 -23.89
C LEU A 202 9.79 -13.61 -22.75
N VAL A 203 9.05 -14.67 -23.08
CA VAL A 203 8.62 -15.68 -22.10
C VAL A 203 9.82 -16.44 -21.53
N ASP A 204 10.78 -16.79 -22.40
CA ASP A 204 12.01 -17.47 -21.99
C ASP A 204 12.87 -16.57 -21.09
N GLN A 205 12.94 -15.26 -21.37
CA GLN A 205 13.61 -14.27 -20.54
C GLN A 205 12.96 -14.18 -19.15
N PHE A 206 11.63 -14.06 -19.09
CA PHE A 206 10.90 -14.05 -17.82
C PHE A 206 11.12 -15.30 -16.97
N THR A 207 11.22 -16.47 -17.63
CA THR A 207 11.41 -17.76 -16.95
C THR A 207 12.83 -17.93 -16.41
N LYS A 208 13.84 -17.36 -17.08
CA LYS A 208 15.26 -17.49 -16.71
C LYS A 208 15.70 -16.44 -15.68
N ASP A 209 15.12 -15.25 -15.71
CA ASP A 209 15.57 -14.13 -14.87
C ASP A 209 14.90 -14.16 -13.48
N PHE A 210 15.68 -14.50 -12.46
CA PHE A 210 15.21 -14.56 -11.06
C PHE A 210 14.72 -13.20 -10.50
N SER A 211 15.25 -12.09 -11.02
CA SER A 211 14.84 -10.74 -10.63
C SER A 211 13.49 -10.31 -11.23
N LEU A 212 13.03 -10.98 -12.29
CA LEU A 212 11.74 -10.72 -12.95
C LEU A 212 10.64 -11.66 -12.42
N SER A 213 10.98 -12.88 -11.99
CA SER A 213 10.01 -13.91 -11.57
C SER A 213 9.53 -13.78 -10.12
N HIS A 214 10.30 -13.14 -9.24
CA HIS A 214 9.92 -12.85 -7.85
C HIS A 214 9.75 -11.34 -7.61
N THR A 215 8.73 -10.72 -8.22
CA THR A 215 8.17 -9.50 -7.62
C THR A 215 7.59 -9.89 -6.27
N LYS A 216 8.04 -9.25 -5.18
CA LYS A 216 7.57 -9.43 -3.79
C LYS A 216 6.09 -9.88 -3.79
N ASP A 217 5.81 -11.08 -3.30
CA ASP A 217 4.50 -11.73 -3.33
C ASP A 217 3.43 -10.91 -2.57
N TYR A 218 2.86 -9.90 -3.24
CA TYR A 218 1.68 -9.18 -2.80
C TYR A 218 0.39 -9.99 -3.02
N SER A 219 0.49 -11.22 -3.54
CA SER A 219 -0.59 -12.21 -3.57
C SER A 219 -1.18 -12.47 -2.17
N SER A 220 -0.38 -12.29 -1.13
CA SER A 220 -0.81 -12.33 0.28
C SER A 220 -1.63 -11.12 0.75
N LEU A 221 -1.63 -10.00 0.02
CA LEU A 221 -2.51 -8.84 0.29
C LEU A 221 -3.91 -9.02 -0.32
N PHE A 222 -4.05 -9.88 -1.33
CA PHE A 222 -5.34 -10.19 -1.96
C PHE A 222 -6.12 -11.31 -1.25
N SER A 223 -5.54 -11.96 -0.24
CA SER A 223 -6.27 -12.94 0.59
C SER A 223 -7.23 -12.30 1.61
N ASN A 224 -7.18 -10.97 1.80
CA ASN A 224 -8.16 -10.23 2.61
C ASN A 224 -9.11 -9.43 1.71
N GLY A 225 -9.97 -10.15 1.00
CA GLY A 225 -11.40 -9.84 0.85
C GLY A 225 -11.83 -8.38 0.62
N TYR A 226 -11.25 -7.69 -0.36
CA TYR A 226 -11.88 -6.51 -0.99
C TYR A 226 -12.06 -6.73 -2.49
N CYS A 227 -12.71 -7.84 -2.83
CA CYS A 227 -13.37 -8.02 -4.12
C CYS A 227 -14.83 -8.41 -3.89
N ASP A 228 -15.53 -7.68 -3.03
CA ASP A 228 -16.99 -7.65 -3.06
C ASP A 228 -17.42 -6.53 -4.01
N MET A 229 -17.36 -6.84 -5.30
CA MET A 229 -18.15 -6.19 -6.35
C MET A 229 -19.02 -7.30 -6.98
N PRO A 230 -20.33 -7.06 -7.16
CA PRO A 230 -21.30 -8.12 -7.28
C PRO A 230 -21.11 -8.95 -8.56
N HIS A 231 -21.12 -10.27 -8.36
CA HIS A 231 -21.43 -11.35 -9.28
C HIS A 231 -21.30 -11.08 -10.80
N SER A 232 -20.19 -11.55 -11.37
CA SER A 232 -20.13 -12.38 -12.60
C SER A 232 -18.81 -12.14 -13.33
N CYS A 233 -17.78 -12.87 -12.95
CA CYS A 233 -16.64 -13.16 -13.82
C CYS A 233 -15.92 -14.41 -13.30
N LYS A 234 -16.59 -15.56 -13.41
CA LYS A 234 -15.91 -16.84 -13.57
C LYS A 234 -15.79 -17.06 -15.07
N ASN A 235 -14.60 -16.89 -15.64
CA ASN A 235 -14.18 -17.55 -16.88
C ASN A 235 -12.66 -17.45 -17.07
N PHE A 236 -11.99 -18.61 -16.91
CA PHE A 236 -10.80 -19.18 -17.60
C PHE A 236 -9.60 -18.26 -17.91
N VAL A 237 -8.33 -18.62 -17.63
CA VAL A 237 -7.55 -19.87 -17.89
C VAL A 237 -6.45 -19.98 -16.80
N GLY A 238 -5.99 -21.14 -16.30
CA GLY A 238 -6.10 -22.50 -16.80
C GLY A 238 -5.92 -23.57 -15.72
N SER A 239 -6.40 -24.76 -16.07
CA SER A 239 -6.43 -25.98 -15.26
C SER A 239 -5.10 -26.71 -15.33
N CYS A 240 -4.43 -26.85 -14.19
CA CYS A 240 -3.32 -27.78 -14.04
C CYS A 240 -3.90 -29.20 -13.86
N LYS A 241 -3.93 -30.00 -14.93
CA LYS A 241 -4.20 -31.44 -14.84
C LYS A 241 -2.91 -32.15 -14.41
N CYS A 242 -2.79 -32.46 -13.12
CA CYS A 242 -1.83 -33.48 -12.68
C CYS A 242 -2.38 -34.86 -13.05
N GLN A 243 -1.89 -35.46 -14.12
CA GLN A 243 -1.93 -36.91 -14.29
C GLN A 243 -0.87 -37.51 -13.37
N LYS A 244 -1.31 -38.33 -12.41
CA LYS A 244 -0.43 -39.20 -11.63
C LYS A 244 -0.32 -40.54 -12.35
N GLY A 245 0.90 -40.92 -12.71
CA GLY A 245 1.31 -42.32 -12.72
C GLY A 245 1.61 -42.78 -11.30
#